data_AF-A0A661YJJ6-F1
#
_entry.id   AF-A0A661YJJ6-F1
#
_cell.length_a   1.000
_cell.length_b   1.000
_cell.length_c   1.000
_cell.angle_alpha   90.00
_cell.angle_beta   90.00
_cell.angle_gamma   90.00
#
_symmetry.space_group_name_H-M   'P 1'
#
loop_
_entity.id
_entity.type
_entity.pdbx_description
1 polymer ?
#
loop_
_entity_poly.entity_id
_entity_poly.type
_entity_poly.pdbx_seq_one_letter_code
_entity_poly.pdbx_strand_id
1 'polypeptide(L)'
;MVTSQNDIHKVLQNFKQHFDTEDACLKLLSDKKWYHGFVCRKCGNTNYCKGKKKYARRCTRCKTEESVTANTLFHRCKIPMSEALEITVLSCLFTDISSYELSRLLGRRHMTCYNFQKKIRECVDGKRDDKFVKELMEEIKKVV
;
A
#
# COMPACT_ATOMS: atom_id res chain seq x y z
N MET A 1 14.67 -21.54 -7.13
CA MET A 1 13.33 -22.14 -7.34
C MET A 1 12.57 -21.12 -8.17
N VAL A 2 12.22 -21.47 -9.40
CA VAL A 2 11.68 -20.51 -10.38
C VAL A 2 10.24 -20.22 -9.98
N THR A 3 9.94 -18.99 -9.55
CA THR A 3 8.55 -18.51 -9.52
C THR A 3 8.04 -18.64 -10.95
N SER A 4 7.15 -19.61 -11.21
CA SER A 4 6.62 -19.78 -12.56
C SER A 4 5.94 -18.47 -12.95
N GLN A 5 6.30 -17.88 -14.10
CA GLN A 5 5.68 -16.63 -14.58
C GLN A 5 4.13 -16.71 -14.59
N ASN A 6 3.61 -17.94 -14.68
CA ASN A 6 2.19 -18.25 -14.61
C ASN A 6 1.56 -17.88 -13.25
N ASP A 7 2.28 -18.04 -12.15
CA ASP A 7 1.78 -17.74 -10.79
C ASP A 7 1.67 -16.23 -10.56
N ILE A 8 2.66 -15.46 -11.05
CA ILE A 8 2.68 -13.99 -10.96
C ILE A 8 1.50 -13.39 -11.74
N HIS A 9 1.26 -13.87 -12.96
CA HIS A 9 0.15 -13.40 -13.79
C HIS A 9 -1.21 -13.67 -13.12
N LYS A 10 -1.39 -14.85 -12.53
CA LYS A 10 -2.62 -15.23 -11.84
C LYS A 10 -2.91 -14.34 -10.63
N VAL A 11 -1.89 -14.04 -9.82
CA VAL A 11 -2.01 -13.11 -8.68
C VAL A 11 -2.40 -11.72 -9.14
N LEU A 12 -1.74 -11.18 -10.17
CA LEU A 12 -2.07 -9.86 -10.71
C LEU A 12 -3.49 -9.81 -11.26
N GLN A 13 -3.94 -10.84 -11.97
CA GLN A 13 -5.29 -10.90 -12.51
C GLN A 13 -6.34 -10.91 -11.39
N ASN A 14 -6.15 -11.70 -10.34
CA ASN A 14 -7.03 -11.73 -9.18
C ASN A 14 -7.05 -10.36 -8.46
N PHE A 15 -5.88 -9.74 -8.31
CA PHE A 15 -5.77 -8.41 -7.71
C PHE A 15 -6.55 -7.36 -8.52
N LYS A 16 -6.39 -7.33 -9.85
CA LYS A 16 -7.10 -6.41 -10.74
C LYS A 16 -8.62 -6.59 -10.70
N GLN A 17 -9.11 -7.83 -10.55
CA GLN A 17 -10.54 -8.09 -10.41
C GLN A 17 -11.14 -7.48 -9.13
N HIS A 18 -10.39 -7.46 -8.03
CA HIS A 18 -10.85 -6.93 -6.74
C HIS A 18 -10.54 -5.44 -6.56
N PHE A 19 -9.49 -4.93 -7.20
CA PHE A 19 -8.95 -3.59 -7.00
C PHE A 19 -8.72 -2.84 -8.33
N ASP A 20 -9.68 -2.94 -9.25
CA ASP A 20 -9.59 -2.36 -10.60
C ASP A 20 -9.49 -0.83 -10.60
N THR A 21 -9.95 -0.17 -9.53
CA THR A 21 -9.97 1.30 -9.45
C THR A 21 -9.07 1.83 -8.35
N GLU A 22 -8.46 3.00 -8.63
CA GLU A 22 -7.71 3.76 -7.63
C GLU A 22 -8.57 4.13 -6.42
N ASP A 23 -9.88 4.31 -6.63
CA ASP A 23 -10.84 4.61 -5.56
C ASP A 23 -11.01 3.42 -4.60
N ALA A 24 -11.17 2.19 -5.13
CA ALA A 24 -11.23 0.97 -4.33
C ALA A 24 -9.94 0.75 -3.54
N CYS A 25 -8.79 0.99 -4.17
CA CYS A 25 -7.48 0.94 -3.51
C CYS A 25 -7.41 1.92 -2.32
N LEU A 26 -7.77 3.19 -2.55
CA LEU A 26 -7.77 4.21 -1.49
C LEU A 26 -8.75 3.89 -0.36
N LYS A 27 -9.92 3.35 -0.69
CA LYS A 27 -10.90 2.91 0.30
C LYS A 27 -10.33 1.80 1.19
N LEU A 28 -9.80 0.73 0.61
CA LEU A 28 -9.17 -0.39 1.33
C LEU A 28 -8.13 0.13 2.33
N LEU A 29 -7.22 0.98 1.85
CA LEU A 29 -6.15 1.52 2.68
C LEU A 29 -6.68 2.44 3.79
N SER A 30 -7.77 3.16 3.54
CA SER A 30 -8.41 4.00 4.55
C SER A 30 -9.05 3.15 5.65
N ASP A 31 -9.74 2.08 5.27
CA ASP A 31 -10.40 1.16 6.19
C ASP A 31 -9.36 0.44 7.05
N LYS A 32 -8.23 0.05 6.45
CA LYS A 32 -7.10 -0.54 7.18
C LYS A 32 -6.42 0.44 8.12
N LYS A 33 -6.04 1.62 7.61
CA LYS A 33 -5.26 2.60 8.38
C LYS A 33 -5.97 3.03 9.65
N TRP A 34 -7.29 3.12 9.62
CA TRP A 34 -8.10 3.55 10.75
C TRP A 34 -9.05 2.45 11.23
N TYR A 35 -8.70 1.19 11.03
CA TYR A 35 -9.44 0.03 11.51
C TYR A 35 -9.67 0.09 13.02
N HIS A 36 -8.64 0.46 13.78
CA HIS A 36 -8.70 0.67 15.23
C HIS A 36 -9.21 2.06 15.64
N GLY A 37 -9.75 2.84 14.71
CA GLY A 37 -10.18 4.21 14.95
C GLY A 37 -9.19 5.27 14.47
N PHE A 38 -9.69 6.51 14.37
CA PHE A 38 -8.84 7.67 14.05
C PHE A 38 -8.27 8.25 15.34
N VAL A 39 -6.97 8.50 15.36
CA VAL A 39 -6.31 9.28 16.41
C VAL A 39 -5.42 10.31 15.73
N CYS A 40 -5.71 11.59 15.94
CA CYS A 40 -4.96 12.67 15.34
C CYS A 40 -3.53 12.70 15.89
N ARG A 41 -2.53 12.40 15.06
CA ARG A 41 -1.11 12.39 15.47
C ARG A 41 -0.58 13.71 16.06
N LYS A 42 -1.21 14.84 15.74
CA LYS A 42 -0.81 16.17 16.26
C LYS A 42 -1.37 16.48 17.66
N CYS A 43 -2.55 15.99 18.01
CA CYS A 43 -3.25 16.44 19.23
C CYS A 43 -4.02 15.35 20.00
N GLY A 44 -3.95 14.09 19.57
CA GLY A 44 -4.61 12.95 20.22
C GLY A 44 -6.13 12.87 20.06
N ASN A 45 -6.77 13.85 19.41
CA ASN A 45 -8.23 13.85 19.23
C ASN A 45 -8.69 12.68 18.34
N THR A 46 -9.81 12.06 18.71
CA THR A 46 -10.40 10.92 18.00
C THR A 46 -11.50 11.31 17.00
N ASN A 47 -12.05 12.52 17.16
CA ASN A 47 -13.08 13.04 16.27
C ASN A 47 -12.50 13.60 14.97
N TYR A 48 -13.14 13.27 13.85
CA TYR A 48 -12.74 13.72 12.52
C TYR A 48 -13.94 14.09 11.64
N CYS A 49 -13.66 14.90 10.62
CA CYS A 49 -14.54 15.19 9.51
C CYS A 49 -13.86 14.79 8.18
N LYS A 50 -14.61 14.84 7.07
CA LYS A 50 -14.08 14.52 5.74
C LYS A 50 -12.99 15.54 5.36
N GLY A 51 -11.84 15.04 4.92
CA GLY A 51 -10.72 15.85 4.41
C GLY A 51 -10.97 16.37 2.99
N LYS A 52 -10.01 17.13 2.44
CA LYS A 52 -10.03 17.58 1.04
C LYS A 52 -9.74 16.44 0.08
N LYS A 53 -8.77 15.57 0.43
CA LYS A 53 -8.45 14.38 -0.37
C LYS A 53 -9.47 13.27 -0.13
N LYS A 54 -9.73 12.46 -1.16
CA LYS A 54 -10.59 11.28 -1.05
C LYS A 54 -10.14 10.38 0.11
N TYR A 55 -11.10 9.96 0.92
CA TYR A 55 -10.91 9.11 2.10
C TYR A 55 -9.94 9.68 3.16
N ALA A 56 -9.50 10.94 3.04
CA ALA A 56 -8.69 11.58 4.07
C ALA A 56 -9.56 12.01 5.25
N ARG A 57 -8.95 12.01 6.44
CA ARG A 57 -9.60 12.42 7.68
C ARG A 57 -9.00 13.72 8.16
N ARG A 58 -9.85 14.70 8.46
CA ARG A 58 -9.45 15.98 9.06
C ARG A 58 -9.86 16.00 10.52
N CYS A 59 -8.91 16.29 11.40
CA CYS A 59 -9.18 16.44 12.83
C CYS A 59 -10.10 17.66 13.07
N THR A 60 -11.17 17.47 13.85
CA THR A 60 -12.11 18.56 14.18
C THR A 60 -11.51 19.59 15.14
N ARG A 61 -10.56 19.19 16.00
CA ARG A 61 -9.91 20.05 16.99
C ARG A 61 -8.81 20.92 16.40
N CYS A 62 -7.77 20.30 15.82
CA CYS A 62 -6.59 21.03 15.32
C CYS A 62 -6.61 21.32 13.82
N LYS A 63 -7.71 20.94 13.12
CA LYS A 63 -7.92 21.12 11.67
C LYS A 63 -6.83 20.49 10.79
N THR A 64 -5.96 19.66 11.37
CA THR A 64 -4.89 18.96 10.65
C THR A 64 -5.52 17.83 9.84
N GLU A 65 -5.11 17.73 8.58
CA GLU A 65 -5.60 16.74 7.63
C GLU A 65 -4.57 15.62 7.48
N GLU A 66 -5.05 14.38 7.59
CA GLU A 66 -4.23 13.20 7.39
C GLU A 66 -4.76 12.41 6.19
N SER A 67 -3.93 12.28 5.14
CA SER A 67 -4.27 11.47 3.97
C SER A 67 -4.17 9.98 4.29
N VAL A 68 -4.85 9.17 3.48
CA VAL A 68 -4.78 7.70 3.55
C VAL A 68 -3.32 7.22 3.49
N THR A 69 -2.53 7.82 2.60
CA THR A 69 -1.12 7.47 2.41
C THR A 69 -0.16 8.08 3.43
N ALA A 70 -0.62 9.02 4.26
CA ALA A 70 0.26 9.68 5.24
C ALA A 70 0.77 8.67 6.28
N ASN A 71 2.06 8.72 6.63
CA ASN A 71 2.64 7.84 7.66
C ASN A 71 2.42 6.34 7.41
N THR A 72 2.45 5.94 6.13
CA THR A 72 2.41 4.54 5.69
C THR A 72 3.54 4.30 4.67
N LEU A 73 3.72 3.06 4.24
CA LEU A 73 4.54 2.66 3.11
C LEU A 73 4.28 3.52 1.86
N PHE A 74 3.04 3.98 1.65
CA PHE A 74 2.66 4.77 0.50
C PHE A 74 2.88 6.28 0.69
N HIS A 75 3.51 6.70 1.80
CA HIS A 75 3.80 8.10 2.05
C HIS A 75 4.70 8.67 0.94
N ARG A 76 4.22 9.76 0.32
CA ARG A 76 4.85 10.43 -0.83
C ARG A 76 5.05 9.52 -2.04
N CYS A 77 4.24 8.48 -2.19
CA CYS A 77 4.21 7.68 -3.41
C CYS A 77 3.78 8.56 -4.59
N LYS A 78 4.54 8.51 -5.69
CA LYS A 78 4.24 9.21 -6.95
C LYS A 78 3.66 8.27 -8.02
N ILE A 79 3.58 6.98 -7.70
CA ILE A 79 3.00 5.93 -8.56
C ILE A 79 1.49 5.89 -8.27
N PRO A 80 0.62 5.65 -9.27
CA PRO A 80 -0.79 5.38 -9.05
C PRO A 80 -1.00 4.31 -7.97
N MET A 81 -2.06 4.44 -7.19
CA MET A 81 -2.20 3.60 -6.00
C MET A 81 -2.43 2.12 -6.29
N SER A 82 -3.09 1.82 -7.41
CA SER A 82 -3.27 0.46 -7.92
C SER A 82 -1.92 -0.22 -8.18
N GLU A 83 -1.06 0.41 -8.97
CA GLU A 83 0.28 -0.10 -9.28
C GLU A 83 1.16 -0.22 -8.02
N ALA A 84 1.06 0.74 -7.09
CA ALA A 84 1.82 0.67 -5.83
C ALA A 84 1.39 -0.54 -4.98
N LEU A 85 0.10 -0.85 -4.94
CA LEU A 85 -0.40 -2.05 -4.28
C LEU A 85 0.03 -3.33 -5.02
N GLU A 86 0.00 -3.35 -6.36
CA GLU A 86 0.50 -4.48 -7.14
C GLU A 86 1.97 -4.79 -6.82
N ILE A 87 2.84 -3.77 -6.77
CA ILE A 87 4.25 -3.97 -6.39
C ILE A 87 4.35 -4.52 -4.97
N THR A 88 3.51 -4.04 -4.05
CA THR A 88 3.51 -4.47 -2.65
C THR A 88 3.13 -5.95 -2.54
N VAL A 89 2.00 -6.35 -3.14
CA VAL A 89 1.52 -7.74 -3.18
C VAL A 89 2.58 -8.65 -3.78
N LEU A 90 3.13 -8.29 -4.95
CA LEU A 90 4.14 -9.09 -5.62
C LEU A 90 5.43 -9.21 -4.82
N SER A 91 5.89 -8.11 -4.21
CA SER A 91 7.12 -8.12 -3.41
C SER A 91 6.98 -8.89 -2.10
N CYS A 92 5.77 -9.00 -1.56
CA CYS A 92 5.47 -9.76 -0.34
C CYS A 92 5.28 -11.26 -0.63
N LEU A 93 4.64 -11.62 -1.74
CA LEU A 93 4.37 -13.02 -2.10
C LEU A 93 5.56 -13.69 -2.80
N PHE A 94 6.28 -12.94 -3.64
CA PHE A 94 7.40 -13.44 -4.42
C PHE A 94 8.68 -12.74 -3.96
N THR A 95 9.30 -13.25 -2.89
CA THR A 95 10.50 -12.64 -2.29
C THR A 95 11.64 -12.47 -3.30
N ASP A 96 11.76 -13.40 -4.24
CA ASP A 96 12.81 -13.47 -5.25
C ASP A 96 12.51 -12.63 -6.51
N ILE A 97 11.35 -11.95 -6.58
CA ILE A 97 11.02 -11.14 -7.75
C ILE A 97 12.02 -10.01 -7.94
N SER A 98 12.54 -9.88 -9.16
CA SER A 98 13.47 -8.82 -9.49
C SER A 98 12.74 -7.50 -9.75
N SER A 99 13.40 -6.39 -9.44
CA SER A 99 12.90 -5.05 -9.80
C SER A 99 12.75 -4.85 -11.31
N TYR A 100 13.50 -5.61 -12.12
CA TYR A 100 13.35 -5.64 -13.59
C TYR A 100 12.05 -6.30 -14.02
N GLU A 101 11.67 -7.43 -13.41
CA GLU A 101 10.39 -8.07 -13.73
C GLU A 101 9.19 -7.21 -13.29
N LEU A 102 9.26 -6.56 -12.11
CA LEU A 102 8.25 -5.56 -11.72
C LEU A 102 8.13 -4.43 -12.75
N SER A 103 9.26 -3.93 -13.25
CA SER A 103 9.31 -2.89 -14.28
C SER A 103 8.64 -3.31 -15.58
N ARG A 104 8.87 -4.57 -16.02
CA ARG A 104 8.26 -5.15 -17.22
C ARG A 104 6.76 -5.33 -17.07
N LEU A 105 6.31 -5.87 -15.93
CA LEU A 105 4.89 -6.13 -15.66
C LEU A 105 4.05 -4.84 -15.60
N LEU A 106 4.62 -3.77 -15.05
CA LEU A 106 3.91 -2.51 -14.80
C LEU A 106 4.15 -1.44 -15.87
N GLY A 107 5.11 -1.65 -16.78
CA GLY A 107 5.51 -0.64 -17.76
C GLY A 107 6.10 0.63 -17.11
N ARG A 108 6.73 0.50 -15.93
CA ARG A 108 7.32 1.63 -15.18
C ARG A 108 8.83 1.59 -15.21
N ARG A 109 9.47 2.77 -15.04
CA ARG A 109 10.93 2.87 -14.96
C ARG A 109 11.46 1.97 -13.86
N HIS A 110 12.47 1.16 -14.18
CA HIS A 110 13.11 0.21 -13.26
C HIS A 110 13.44 0.83 -11.90
N MET A 111 14.08 1.99 -11.88
CA MET A 111 14.47 2.67 -10.64
C MET A 111 13.28 3.03 -9.73
N THR A 112 12.11 3.29 -10.30
CA THR A 112 10.87 3.53 -9.54
C THR A 112 10.42 2.26 -8.83
N CYS A 113 10.40 1.13 -9.55
CA CYS A 113 10.06 -0.17 -9.00
C CYS A 113 11.08 -0.61 -7.93
N TYR A 114 12.38 -0.43 -8.21
CA TYR A 114 13.46 -0.76 -7.28
C TYR A 114 13.37 0.01 -5.98
N ASN A 115 13.22 1.34 -6.03
CA ASN A 115 13.13 2.16 -4.81
C ASN A 115 11.91 1.79 -3.96
N PHE A 116 10.78 1.50 -4.61
CA PHE A 116 9.56 1.13 -3.92
C PHE A 116 9.64 -0.29 -3.34
N GLN A 117 10.12 -1.26 -4.12
CA GLN A 117 10.39 -2.64 -3.66
C GLN A 117 11.39 -2.66 -2.49
N LYS A 118 12.46 -1.86 -2.55
CA LYS A 118 13.41 -1.72 -1.45
C LYS A 118 12.73 -1.22 -0.18
N LYS A 119 11.86 -0.20 -0.30
CA LYS A 119 11.09 0.34 0.83
C LYS A 119 10.17 -0.74 1.44
N ILE A 120 9.53 -1.58 0.62
CA ILE A 120 8.72 -2.71 1.08
C ILE A 120 9.58 -3.71 1.84
N ARG A 121 10.70 -4.14 1.26
CA ARG A 121 11.61 -5.11 1.88
C ARG A 121 12.18 -4.59 3.21
N GLU A 122 12.51 -3.30 3.32
CA GLU A 122 12.91 -2.69 4.59
C GLU A 122 11.82 -2.78 5.68
N CYS A 123 10.54 -2.67 5.30
CA CYS A 123 9.42 -2.87 6.23
C CYS A 123 9.26 -4.35 6.60
N VAL A 124 9.43 -5.27 5.65
CA VAL A 124 9.36 -6.73 5.87
C VAL A 124 10.47 -7.20 6.81
N ASP A 125 11.69 -6.73 6.59
CA ASP A 125 12.88 -7.03 7.42
C ASP A 125 12.80 -6.42 8.83
N GLY A 126 11.75 -5.66 9.15
CA GLY A 126 11.60 -4.97 10.44
C GLY A 126 12.51 -3.76 10.62
N LYS A 127 13.24 -3.31 9.59
CA LYS A 127 14.09 -2.11 9.63
C LYS A 127 13.27 -0.81 9.67
N ARG A 128 12.01 -0.87 9.23
CA ARG A 128 11.01 0.18 9.44
C ARG A 128 9.80 -0.42 10.15
N ASP A 129 9.46 0.12 11.32
CA ASP A 129 8.22 -0.26 11.97
C ASP A 129 7.04 0.45 11.31
N ASP A 130 6.40 -0.26 10.38
CA ASP A 130 5.15 0.15 9.78
C ASP A 130 4.07 -0.90 10.05
N LYS A 131 3.34 -0.69 11.15
CA LYS A 131 2.23 -1.57 11.59
C LYS A 131 1.21 -1.81 10.48
N PHE A 132 1.00 -0.81 9.62
CA PHE A 132 0.10 -0.90 8.48
C PHE A 132 0.53 -1.95 7.46
N VAL A 133 1.83 -2.06 7.17
CA VAL A 133 2.34 -3.04 6.18
C VAL A 133 2.22 -4.45 6.73
N LYS A 134 2.49 -4.67 8.03
CA LYS A 134 2.30 -5.96 8.68
C LYS A 134 0.85 -6.43 8.58
N GLU A 135 -0.11 -5.56 8.90
CA GLU A 135 -1.54 -5.87 8.80
C GLU A 135 -2.00 -6.08 7.36
N LEU A 136 -1.51 -5.26 6.41
CA LEU A 136 -1.80 -5.42 4.99
C LEU A 136 -1.25 -6.75 4.44
N MET A 137 -0.05 -7.15 4.86
CA MET A 137 0.55 -8.43 4.46
C MET A 137 -0.28 -9.63 4.94
N GLU A 138 -0.76 -9.60 6.19
CA GLU A 138 -1.59 -10.67 6.74
C GLU A 138 -2.95 -10.80 6.04
N GLU A 139 -3.46 -9.71 5.46
CA GLU A 139 -4.68 -9.75 4.66
C GLU A 139 -4.43 -10.23 3.24
N ILE A 140 -3.33 -9.82 2.61
CA ILE A 140 -2.94 -10.30 1.28
C ILE A 140 -2.74 -11.82 1.27
N LYS A 141 -2.12 -12.38 2.32
CA LYS A 141 -1.97 -13.84 2.49
C LYS A 141 -3.28 -14.62 2.63
N LYS A 142 -4.40 -13.96 2.95
CA LYS A 142 -5.72 -14.63 3.09
C LYS A 142 -6.51 -14.64 1.78
N VAL A 143 -6.14 -13.78 0.83
CA VAL A 143 -6.83 -13.62 -0.46
C VAL A 143 -6.18 -14.46 -1.57
N VAL A 144 -4.94 -14.90 -1.36
CA VAL A 144 -4.16 -15.78 -2.24
C VAL A 144 -4.06 -17.17 -1.63
#